data_AF-A0AB37VU68-F1
#
_entry.id   AF-A0AB37VU68-F1
#
_cell.length_a   1.000
_cell.length_b   1.000
_cell.length_c   1.000
_cell.angle_alpha   90.00
_cell.angle_beta   90.00
_cell.angle_gamma   90.00
#
_symmetry.space_group_name_H-M   'P 1'
#
loop_
_entity.id
_entity.type
_entity.pdbx_description
1 polymer ?
#
loop_
_entity_poly.entity_id
_entity_poly.type
_entity_poly.pdbx_seq_one_letter_code
_entity_poly.pdbx_strand_id
1 'polypeptide(L)'
;MNEKELAIKTAFIEIIDRIFENAEAYKYFLISVLLKELKSRNGRYHSFERTIEINNLTRKPIEQCLTGLYCLACHIEEINNELFDDSKGVYPIYQELMEAAISSGFFSLDELIELAGTGCINDIVENCGEFSTWNIEQSEIPLYVVVKNSYSIKGKLYRSGYQWNSSQKAWIKSFSTQEEAENEKIALWELDSEIVVSIQTRLEMLFDFDYYVVVKPQLELNQTFQVHGYRYEEYGVKKHYVKRVPTKYFFHERDFLLRLEVPFKLITPKIIHETN
;
A
#
# COMPACT_ATOMS: atom_id res chain seq x y z
N MET A 1 -5.55 -11.13 10.04
CA MET A 1 -4.80 -10.29 9.10
C MET A 1 -5.31 -10.59 7.70
N ASN A 2 -5.70 -9.58 6.94
CA ASN A 2 -6.13 -9.75 5.55
C ASN A 2 -4.91 -9.96 4.61
N GLU A 3 -5.14 -10.34 3.35
CA GLU A 3 -4.05 -10.64 2.40
C GLU A 3 -3.12 -9.45 2.14
N LYS A 4 -3.65 -8.21 2.21
CA LYS A 4 -2.88 -7.00 1.99
C LYS A 4 -1.96 -6.70 3.18
N GLU A 5 -2.49 -6.80 4.40
CA GLU A 5 -1.71 -6.68 5.63
C GLU A 5 -0.62 -7.76 5.72
N LEU A 6 -0.92 -8.99 5.27
CA LEU A 6 0.07 -10.06 5.17
C LEU A 6 1.17 -9.72 4.16
N ALA A 7 0.83 -9.18 2.99
CA ALA A 7 1.82 -8.76 2.01
C ALA A 7 2.76 -7.67 2.53
N ILE A 8 2.22 -6.69 3.27
CA ILE A 8 3.03 -5.66 3.95
C ILE A 8 3.94 -6.29 5.01
N LYS A 9 3.40 -7.19 5.86
CA LYS A 9 4.19 -7.89 6.86
C LYS A 9 5.35 -8.66 6.23
N THR A 10 5.08 -9.42 5.17
CA THR A 10 6.11 -10.19 4.45
C THR A 10 7.19 -9.27 3.90
N ALA A 11 6.80 -8.16 3.28
CA ALA A 11 7.75 -7.19 2.74
C ALA A 11 8.64 -6.56 3.85
N PHE A 12 8.08 -6.29 5.03
CA PHE A 12 8.87 -5.81 6.17
C PHE A 12 9.79 -6.88 6.75
N ILE A 13 9.36 -8.15 6.79
CA ILE A 13 10.23 -9.27 7.18
C ILE A 13 11.41 -9.41 6.21
N GLU A 14 11.19 -9.25 4.90
CA GLU A 14 12.28 -9.27 3.92
C GLU A 14 13.32 -8.17 4.17
N ILE A 15 12.90 -6.99 4.64
CA ILE A 15 13.80 -5.90 5.01
C ILE A 15 14.59 -6.26 6.28
N ILE A 16 13.91 -6.79 7.30
CA ILE A 16 14.55 -7.25 8.56
C ILE A 16 15.61 -8.32 8.26
N ASP A 17 15.28 -9.31 7.43
CA ASP A 17 16.15 -10.44 7.10
C ASP A 17 17.43 -10.04 6.34
N ARG A 18 17.46 -8.82 5.78
CA ARG A 18 18.67 -8.27 5.14
C ARG A 18 19.62 -7.60 6.13
N ILE A 19 19.12 -7.17 7.28
CA ILE A 19 19.89 -6.39 8.26
C ILE A 19 20.39 -7.29 9.39
N PHE A 20 19.53 -8.18 9.88
CA PHE A 20 19.80 -8.94 11.11
C PHE A 20 20.01 -10.43 10.83
N GLU A 21 21.19 -10.95 11.16
CA GLU A 21 21.51 -12.38 11.02
C GLU A 21 20.60 -13.27 11.89
N ASN A 22 20.20 -12.79 13.08
CA ASN A 22 19.29 -13.46 14.00
C ASN A 22 17.97 -12.68 14.14
N ALA A 23 17.26 -12.53 13.03
CA ALA A 23 16.05 -11.71 12.90
C ALA A 23 14.78 -12.24 13.59
N GLU A 24 14.75 -13.49 14.04
CA GLU A 24 13.49 -14.20 14.35
C GLU A 24 12.64 -13.47 15.41
N ALA A 25 13.27 -12.91 16.44
CA ALA A 25 12.58 -12.16 17.49
C ALA A 25 11.82 -10.93 16.94
N TYR A 26 12.34 -10.28 15.90
CA TYR A 26 11.76 -9.08 15.29
C TYR A 26 10.61 -9.38 14.33
N LYS A 27 10.33 -10.64 13.99
CA LYS A 27 9.27 -11.02 13.04
C LYS A 27 7.90 -11.15 13.71
N TYR A 28 7.86 -11.09 15.03
CA TYR A 28 6.65 -11.27 15.84
C TYR A 28 5.87 -9.95 16.03
N PHE A 29 5.37 -9.40 14.92
CA PHE A 29 4.45 -8.26 14.90
C PHE A 29 3.24 -8.51 14.00
N LEU A 30 2.23 -7.66 14.10
CA LEU A 30 1.04 -7.64 13.24
C LEU A 30 0.96 -6.34 12.46
N ILE A 31 0.36 -6.37 11.27
CA ILE A 31 -0.01 -5.18 10.52
C ILE A 31 -1.54 -5.01 10.62
N SER A 32 -1.97 -3.80 10.93
CA SER A 32 -3.38 -3.40 10.96
C SER A 32 -3.58 -2.15 10.10
N VAL A 33 -4.28 -2.28 8.99
CA VAL A 33 -4.61 -1.15 8.11
C VAL A 33 -5.99 -0.62 8.47
N LEU A 34 -6.08 0.64 8.86
CA LEU A 34 -7.34 1.27 9.26
C LEU A 34 -7.79 2.33 8.27
N LEU A 35 -9.11 2.36 8.03
CA LEU A 35 -9.76 3.32 7.13
C LEU A 35 -10.00 4.66 7.85
N LYS A 36 -8.92 5.30 8.30
CA LYS A 36 -8.97 6.56 9.06
C LYS A 36 -8.02 7.59 8.45
N GLU A 37 -8.53 8.81 8.29
CA GLU A 37 -7.76 9.99 7.89
C GLU A 37 -7.63 10.92 9.11
N LEU A 38 -6.47 10.89 9.76
CA LEU A 38 -6.13 11.63 10.97
C LEU A 38 -5.18 12.78 10.65
N LYS A 39 -5.43 13.95 11.23
CA LYS A 39 -4.61 15.15 10.99
C LYS A 39 -3.21 15.11 11.60
N SER A 40 -3.04 14.43 12.74
CA SER A 40 -1.85 14.57 13.57
C SER A 40 -0.96 13.33 13.64
N ARG A 41 -1.40 12.20 13.07
CA ARG A 41 -0.67 10.92 13.15
C ARG A 41 -0.91 10.11 11.89
N ASN A 42 0.16 9.59 11.30
CA ASN A 42 0.11 8.77 10.09
C ASN A 42 0.06 7.27 10.38
N GLY A 43 0.54 6.86 11.55
CA GLY A 43 0.57 5.47 11.99
C GLY A 43 0.97 5.42 13.46
N ARG A 44 0.95 4.20 14.03
CA ARG A 44 1.35 3.98 15.42
C ARG A 44 1.79 2.54 15.63
N TYR A 45 2.83 2.33 16.42
CA TYR A 45 3.14 1.03 17.01
C TYR A 45 2.47 0.89 18.39
N HIS A 46 1.82 -0.25 18.61
CA HIS A 46 1.22 -0.63 19.89
C HIS A 46 2.05 -1.77 20.50
N SER A 47 2.88 -1.47 21.49
CA SER A 47 3.86 -2.42 22.07
C SER A 47 3.21 -3.68 22.64
N PHE A 48 2.14 -3.53 23.43
CA PHE A 48 1.45 -4.66 24.06
C PHE A 48 0.93 -5.70 23.05
N GLU A 49 0.34 -5.23 21.94
CA GLU A 49 -0.23 -6.09 20.90
C GLU A 49 0.79 -6.46 19.82
N ARG A 50 1.97 -5.82 19.85
CA ARG A 50 2.98 -5.82 18.79
C ARG A 50 2.39 -5.51 17.42
N THR A 51 1.52 -4.52 17.37
CA THR A 51 0.77 -4.15 16.15
C THR A 51 1.28 -2.84 15.58
N ILE A 52 1.62 -2.85 14.30
CA ILE A 52 1.86 -1.66 13.48
C ILE A 52 0.54 -1.24 12.83
N GLU A 53 0.04 -0.09 13.23
CA GLU A 53 -1.16 0.54 12.69
C GLU A 53 -0.78 1.51 11.56
N ILE A 54 -1.38 1.32 10.39
CA ILE A 54 -1.24 2.21 9.23
C ILE A 54 -2.59 2.91 8.99
N ASN A 55 -2.55 4.24 9.02
CA ASN A 55 -3.68 5.13 8.74
C ASN A 55 -3.36 6.01 7.52
N ASN A 56 -4.24 6.96 7.21
CA ASN A 56 -4.03 8.01 6.20
C ASN A 56 -3.72 7.42 4.82
N LEU A 57 -4.56 6.49 4.38
CA LEU A 57 -4.35 5.69 3.18
C LEU A 57 -4.43 6.52 1.87
N THR A 58 -4.80 7.80 1.98
CA THR A 58 -4.73 8.78 0.88
C THR A 58 -3.32 9.27 0.55
N ARG A 59 -2.34 9.06 1.44
CA ARG A 59 -0.94 9.47 1.25
C ARG A 59 -0.25 8.63 0.17
N LYS A 60 0.84 9.16 -0.40
CA LYS A 60 1.62 8.43 -1.41
C LYS A 60 2.14 7.09 -0.84
N PRO A 61 2.28 6.04 -1.67
CA PRO A 61 2.77 4.73 -1.22
C PRO A 61 4.08 4.77 -0.42
N ILE A 62 5.04 5.58 -0.86
CA ILE A 62 6.33 5.78 -0.17
C ILE A 62 6.16 6.41 1.21
N GLU A 63 5.28 7.40 1.36
CA GLU A 63 4.99 8.02 2.66
C GLU A 63 4.37 7.02 3.67
N GLN A 64 3.53 6.11 3.18
CA GLN A 64 2.95 5.03 3.99
C GLN A 64 4.01 3.98 4.36
N CYS A 65 4.90 3.63 3.43
CA CYS A 65 6.03 2.75 3.68
C CYS A 65 6.94 3.31 4.77
N LEU A 66 7.38 4.57 4.65
CA LEU A 66 8.19 5.28 5.65
C LEU A 66 7.53 5.25 7.03
N THR A 67 6.23 5.53 7.10
CA THR A 67 5.46 5.46 8.36
C THR A 67 5.49 4.05 8.96
N GLY A 68 5.33 3.01 8.13
CA GLY A 68 5.37 1.63 8.58
C GLY A 68 6.77 1.20 9.03
N LEU A 69 7.83 1.63 8.32
CA LEU A 69 9.22 1.39 8.70
C LEU A 69 9.59 2.08 10.02
N TYR A 70 9.11 3.29 10.27
CA TYR A 70 9.27 3.95 11.57
C TYR A 70 8.60 3.16 12.69
N CYS A 71 7.37 2.69 12.47
CA CYS A 71 6.67 1.86 13.45
C CYS A 71 7.38 0.51 13.66
N LEU A 72 8.00 -0.04 12.62
CA LEU A 72 8.82 -1.24 12.71
C LEU A 72 10.11 -0.99 13.49
N ALA A 73 10.74 0.17 13.33
CA ALA A 73 11.88 0.57 14.16
C ALA A 73 11.50 0.65 15.65
N CYS A 74 10.32 1.21 15.96
CA CYS A 74 9.78 1.20 17.33
C CYS A 74 9.55 -0.23 17.84
N HIS A 75 9.12 -1.16 16.99
CA HIS A 75 8.96 -2.56 17.36
C HIS A 75 10.31 -3.20 17.70
N ILE A 76 11.31 -3.05 16.83
CA ILE A 76 12.65 -3.61 17.03
C ILE A 76 13.28 -3.03 18.30
N GLU A 77 13.17 -1.73 18.52
CA GLU A 77 13.65 -1.07 19.75
C GLU A 77 12.98 -1.64 21.01
N GLU A 78 11.66 -1.87 20.99
CA GLU A 78 10.95 -2.51 22.10
C GLU A 78 11.51 -3.93 22.36
N ILE A 79 11.72 -4.74 21.31
CA ILE A 79 12.28 -6.09 21.44
C ILE A 79 13.71 -6.06 21.98
N ASN A 80 14.56 -5.12 21.53
CA ASN A 80 15.91 -4.96 22.06
C ASN A 80 15.90 -4.67 23.56
N ASN A 81 15.01 -3.78 24.00
CA ASN A 81 14.83 -3.46 25.42
C ASN A 81 14.34 -4.68 26.22
N GLU A 82 13.45 -5.51 25.67
CA GLU A 82 13.02 -6.77 26.31
C GLU A 82 14.16 -7.80 26.42
N LEU A 83 15.09 -7.79 25.47
CA LEU A 83 16.24 -8.69 25.42
C LEU A 83 17.46 -8.17 26.21
N PHE A 84 17.34 -7.01 26.86
CA PHE A 84 18.42 -6.30 27.55
C PHE A 84 19.63 -6.00 26.65
N ASP A 85 19.38 -5.76 25.36
CA ASP A 85 20.39 -5.25 24.43
C ASP A 85 20.55 -3.72 24.62
N ASP A 86 21.71 -3.18 24.26
CA ASP A 86 21.96 -1.74 24.38
C ASP A 86 21.03 -0.97 23.41
N SER A 87 20.19 -0.08 23.96
CA SER A 87 19.29 0.76 23.18
C SER A 87 20.09 1.65 22.22
N LYS A 88 19.92 1.39 20.91
CA LYS A 88 20.41 2.28 19.84
C LYS A 88 19.48 3.47 19.64
N GLY A 89 18.24 3.39 20.12
CA GLY A 89 17.17 4.33 19.84
C GLY A 89 16.52 4.06 18.47
N VAL A 90 15.34 4.64 18.28
CA VAL A 90 14.47 4.36 17.12
C VAL A 90 15.09 4.83 15.79
N TYR A 91 15.69 6.03 15.75
CA TYR A 91 16.14 6.62 14.49
C TYR A 91 17.32 5.89 13.82
N PRO A 92 18.35 5.42 14.56
CA PRO A 92 19.38 4.57 13.97
C PRO A 92 18.84 3.29 13.35
N ILE A 93 17.91 2.59 14.03
CA ILE A 93 17.25 1.40 13.49
C ILE A 93 16.40 1.76 12.27
N TYR A 94 15.68 2.89 12.33
CA TYR A 94 14.87 3.36 11.22
C TYR A 94 15.70 3.69 9.98
N GLN A 95 16.89 4.28 10.16
CA GLN A 95 17.85 4.50 9.09
C GLN A 95 18.31 3.18 8.48
N GLU A 96 18.76 2.20 9.27
CA GLU A 96 19.16 0.86 8.78
C GLU A 96 18.03 0.21 7.95
N LEU A 97 16.77 0.32 8.40
CA LEU A 97 15.59 -0.17 7.68
C LEU A 97 15.35 0.54 6.34
N MET A 98 15.54 1.86 6.28
CA MET A 98 15.40 2.63 5.04
C MET A 98 16.51 2.30 4.05
N GLU A 99 17.76 2.21 4.51
CA GLU A 99 18.90 1.82 3.68
C GLU A 99 18.69 0.45 3.05
N ALA A 100 18.25 -0.54 3.84
CA ALA A 100 17.93 -1.87 3.33
C ALA A 100 16.75 -1.86 2.34
N ALA A 101 15.72 -1.03 2.56
CA ALA A 101 14.60 -0.88 1.63
C ALA A 101 15.06 -0.29 0.28
N ILE A 102 15.93 0.72 0.30
CA ILE A 102 16.52 1.35 -0.90
C ILE A 102 17.37 0.33 -1.67
N SER A 103 18.28 -0.37 -0.98
CA SER A 103 19.11 -1.42 -1.59
C SER A 103 18.28 -2.62 -2.09
N SER A 104 17.02 -2.73 -1.69
CA SER A 104 16.07 -3.75 -2.16
C SER A 104 15.15 -3.26 -3.28
N GLY A 105 15.31 -2.04 -3.77
CA GLY A 105 14.51 -1.47 -4.85
C GLY A 105 13.06 -1.19 -4.46
N PHE A 106 12.77 -0.91 -3.17
CA PHE A 106 11.43 -0.47 -2.77
C PHE A 106 11.17 0.96 -3.22
N PHE A 107 12.15 1.84 -3.04
CA PHE A 107 12.14 3.25 -3.44
C PHE A 107 13.59 3.74 -3.57
N SER A 108 13.81 4.89 -4.21
CA SER A 108 15.14 5.47 -4.44
C SER A 108 15.46 6.63 -3.48
N LEU A 109 16.74 7.01 -3.44
CA LEU A 109 17.17 8.25 -2.79
C LEU A 109 16.55 9.49 -3.45
N ASP A 110 16.38 9.48 -4.76
CA ASP A 110 15.78 10.60 -5.49
C ASP A 110 14.32 10.83 -5.06
N GLU A 111 13.55 9.76 -4.85
CA GLU A 111 12.18 9.88 -4.32
C GLU A 111 12.15 10.47 -2.90
N LEU A 112 13.12 10.12 -2.06
CA LEU A 112 13.26 10.72 -0.72
C LEU A 112 13.67 12.20 -0.78
N ILE A 113 14.59 12.57 -1.68
CA ILE A 113 15.00 13.96 -1.89
C ILE A 113 13.82 14.80 -2.38
N GLU A 114 13.03 14.28 -3.32
CA GLU A 114 11.81 14.96 -3.79
C GLU A 114 10.82 15.17 -2.63
N LEU A 115 10.56 14.13 -1.83
CA LEU A 115 9.68 14.22 -0.67
C LEU A 115 10.19 15.21 0.38
N ALA A 116 11.49 15.21 0.66
CA ALA A 116 12.10 16.18 1.58
C ALA A 116 11.89 17.61 1.08
N GLY A 117 12.04 17.84 -0.24
CA GLY A 117 11.77 19.14 -0.88
C GLY A 117 10.34 19.65 -0.71
N THR A 118 9.36 18.77 -0.46
CA THR A 118 7.98 19.16 -0.16
C THR A 118 7.72 19.52 1.31
N GLY A 119 8.68 19.24 2.20
CA GLY A 119 8.54 19.43 3.65
C GLY A 119 7.77 18.30 4.37
N CYS A 120 7.38 17.24 3.67
CA CYS A 120 6.56 16.16 4.23
C CYS A 120 7.31 15.22 5.19
N ILE A 121 8.65 15.21 5.16
CA ILE A 121 9.51 14.30 5.92
C ILE A 121 10.66 15.02 6.65
N ASN A 122 10.45 16.29 7.02
CA ASN A 122 11.48 17.10 7.70
C ASN A 122 11.96 16.47 9.01
N ASP A 123 11.06 15.81 9.75
CA ASP A 123 11.41 15.08 10.96
C ASP A 123 12.40 13.95 10.70
N ILE A 124 12.31 13.30 9.54
CA ILE A 124 13.27 12.27 9.14
C ILE A 124 14.62 12.91 8.82
N VAL A 125 14.65 14.00 8.06
CA VAL A 125 15.88 14.72 7.71
C VAL A 125 16.60 15.25 8.94
N GLU A 126 15.87 15.79 9.91
CA GLU A 126 16.42 16.30 11.17
C GLU A 126 17.11 15.22 12.01
N ASN A 127 16.61 13.98 11.97
CA ASN A 127 17.11 12.89 12.81
C ASN A 127 18.08 11.93 12.10
N CYS A 128 17.93 11.75 10.78
CA CYS A 128 18.74 10.81 9.99
C CYS A 128 19.70 11.53 9.00
N GLY A 129 19.68 12.86 8.96
CA GLY A 129 20.50 13.67 8.09
C GLY A 129 19.97 13.82 6.66
N GLU A 130 20.69 14.60 5.86
CA GLU A 130 20.33 14.90 4.48
C GLU A 130 20.53 13.69 3.56
N PHE A 131 19.47 13.26 2.87
CA PHE A 131 19.53 12.09 1.97
C PHE A 131 20.53 12.25 0.82
N SER A 132 20.83 13.49 0.41
CA SER A 132 21.87 13.79 -0.60
C SER A 132 23.29 13.42 -0.15
N THR A 133 23.50 13.22 1.16
CA THR A 133 24.79 12.82 1.75
C THR A 133 24.92 11.32 1.95
N TRP A 134 23.84 10.57 1.77
CA TRP A 134 23.81 9.13 1.96
C TRP A 134 24.55 8.43 0.82
N ASN A 135 25.38 7.45 1.17
CA ASN A 135 26.13 6.64 0.20
C ASN A 135 25.66 5.18 0.30
N ILE A 136 24.64 4.85 -0.49
CA ILE A 136 23.96 3.54 -0.44
C ILE A 136 23.97 2.93 -1.84
N GLU A 137 24.24 1.63 -1.91
CA GLU A 137 24.06 0.88 -3.15
C GLU A 137 22.55 0.78 -3.46
N GLN A 138 22.12 1.42 -4.55
CA GLN A 138 20.73 1.44 -4.95
C GLN A 138 20.46 0.33 -5.96
N SER A 139 19.43 -0.48 -5.69
CA SER A 139 18.90 -1.39 -6.70
C SER A 139 17.92 -0.66 -7.61
N GLU A 140 17.83 -1.09 -8.87
CA GLU A 140 16.75 -0.65 -9.75
C GLU A 140 15.39 -0.96 -9.12
N ILE A 141 14.44 -0.02 -9.22
CA ILE A 141 13.07 -0.23 -8.75
C ILE A 141 12.33 -1.06 -9.80
N PRO A 142 11.97 -2.32 -9.51
CA PRO A 142 11.27 -3.14 -10.48
C PRO A 142 9.87 -2.60 -10.74
N LEU A 143 9.47 -2.65 -12.01
CA LEU A 143 8.12 -2.34 -12.46
C LEU A 143 7.34 -3.63 -12.65
N TYR A 144 6.10 -3.64 -12.23
CA TYR A 144 5.22 -4.80 -12.33
C TYR A 144 4.08 -4.50 -13.29
N VAL A 145 3.96 -5.32 -14.33
CA VAL A 145 2.75 -5.37 -15.15
C VAL A 145 1.74 -6.20 -14.39
N VAL A 146 0.65 -5.55 -13.98
CA VAL A 146 -0.45 -6.12 -13.20
C VAL A 146 -1.67 -6.29 -14.09
N VAL A 147 -2.16 -7.53 -14.19
CA VAL A 147 -3.27 -7.92 -15.05
C VAL A 147 -4.45 -8.41 -14.23
N LYS A 148 -5.59 -7.71 -14.34
CA LYS A 148 -6.87 -8.02 -13.70
C LYS A 148 -7.92 -8.39 -14.76
N ASN A 149 -9.02 -8.98 -14.30
CA ASN A 149 -10.12 -9.48 -15.15
C ASN A 149 -9.65 -10.47 -16.24
N SER A 150 -8.64 -11.28 -15.94
CA SER A 150 -7.91 -12.07 -16.94
C SER A 150 -8.26 -13.56 -16.93
N TYR A 151 -9.49 -13.91 -16.53
CA TYR A 151 -9.92 -15.31 -16.47
C TYR A 151 -9.82 -16.00 -17.84
N SER A 152 -10.17 -15.27 -18.90
CA SER A 152 -10.08 -15.69 -20.32
C SER A 152 -8.66 -16.08 -20.74
N ILE A 153 -7.63 -15.42 -20.18
CA ILE A 153 -6.23 -15.56 -20.62
C ILE A 153 -5.30 -16.15 -19.56
N LYS A 154 -5.80 -16.60 -18.40
CA LYS A 154 -4.99 -17.08 -17.27
C LYS A 154 -3.92 -18.13 -17.66
N GLY A 155 -4.27 -19.05 -18.56
CA GLY A 155 -3.33 -20.09 -19.02
C GLY A 155 -2.21 -19.55 -19.90
N LYS A 156 -2.45 -18.45 -20.63
CA LYS A 156 -1.40 -17.76 -21.40
C LYS A 156 -0.48 -17.00 -20.44
N LEU A 157 -1.04 -16.25 -19.48
CA LEU A 157 -0.28 -15.51 -18.48
C LEU A 157 0.69 -16.41 -17.71
N TYR A 158 0.19 -17.55 -17.21
CA TYR A 158 1.02 -18.54 -16.53
C TYR A 158 2.20 -19.02 -17.39
N ARG A 159 1.95 -19.35 -18.66
CA ARG A 159 3.01 -19.78 -19.60
C ARG A 159 4.01 -18.68 -19.93
N SER A 160 3.58 -17.41 -19.87
CA SER A 160 4.43 -16.24 -20.10
C SER A 160 5.22 -15.79 -18.85
N GLY A 161 5.17 -16.58 -17.77
CA GLY A 161 5.93 -16.35 -16.54
C GLY A 161 5.27 -15.41 -15.54
N TYR A 162 3.98 -15.08 -15.72
CA TYR A 162 3.24 -14.33 -14.71
C TYR A 162 2.99 -15.19 -13.47
N GLN A 163 3.01 -14.54 -12.32
CA GLN A 163 2.70 -15.15 -11.03
C GLN A 163 1.39 -14.59 -10.48
N TRP A 164 0.62 -15.43 -9.80
CA TRP A 164 -0.62 -14.98 -9.16
C TRP A 164 -0.31 -14.23 -7.87
N ASN A 165 -0.75 -12.97 -7.79
CA ASN A 165 -0.76 -12.17 -6.58
C ASN A 165 -2.15 -12.22 -5.95
N SER A 166 -2.28 -12.92 -4.82
CA SER A 166 -3.55 -13.06 -4.10
C SER A 166 -4.06 -11.74 -3.56
N SER A 167 -3.18 -10.92 -2.94
CA SER A 167 -3.55 -9.67 -2.29
C SER A 167 -4.26 -8.67 -3.20
N GLN A 168 -3.88 -8.63 -4.49
CA GLN A 168 -4.51 -7.78 -5.51
C GLN A 168 -5.49 -8.54 -6.40
N LYS A 169 -5.59 -9.87 -6.24
CA LYS A 169 -6.30 -10.81 -7.11
C LYS A 169 -5.95 -10.57 -8.58
N ALA A 170 -4.66 -10.55 -8.88
CA ALA A 170 -4.12 -10.19 -10.18
C ALA A 170 -2.93 -11.07 -10.57
N TRP A 171 -2.66 -11.17 -11.86
CA TRP A 171 -1.42 -11.76 -12.37
C TRP A 171 -0.36 -10.66 -12.49
N ILE A 172 0.86 -10.93 -12.02
CA ILE A 172 1.96 -9.97 -12.01
C ILE A 172 3.21 -10.54 -12.67
N LYS A 173 3.98 -9.69 -13.34
CA LYS A 173 5.32 -9.98 -13.85
C LYS A 173 6.19 -8.73 -13.74
N SER A 174 7.43 -8.90 -13.30
CA SER A 174 8.39 -7.81 -13.10
C SER A 174 9.22 -7.53 -14.35
N PHE A 175 9.58 -6.27 -14.54
CA PHE A 175 10.39 -5.73 -15.62
C PHE A 175 11.37 -4.70 -15.04
N SER A 176 12.53 -4.57 -15.68
CA SER A 176 13.59 -3.65 -15.22
C SER A 176 13.41 -2.23 -15.77
N THR A 177 12.75 -2.08 -16.92
CA THR A 177 12.61 -0.78 -17.59
C THR A 177 11.16 -0.41 -17.88
N GLN A 178 10.89 0.90 -17.91
CA GLN A 178 9.57 1.43 -18.27
C GLN A 178 9.17 1.03 -19.70
N GLU A 179 10.12 1.03 -20.63
CA GLU A 179 9.87 0.66 -22.02
C GLU A 179 9.40 -0.79 -22.15
N GLU A 180 10.09 -1.74 -21.51
CA GLU A 180 9.67 -3.14 -21.51
C GLU A 180 8.29 -3.34 -20.89
N ALA A 181 8.03 -2.68 -19.75
CA ALA A 181 6.75 -2.78 -19.06
C ALA A 181 5.59 -2.22 -19.91
N GLU A 182 5.79 -1.09 -20.60
CA GLU A 182 4.78 -0.52 -21.50
C GLU A 182 4.56 -1.36 -22.76
N ASN A 183 5.65 -1.89 -23.36
CA ASN A 183 5.54 -2.78 -24.50
C ASN A 183 4.73 -4.05 -24.16
N GLU A 184 4.98 -4.65 -23.00
CA GLU A 184 4.21 -5.80 -22.52
C GLU A 184 2.73 -5.43 -22.27
N LYS A 185 2.48 -4.27 -21.65
CA LYS A 185 1.13 -3.78 -21.40
C LYS A 185 0.34 -3.57 -22.69
N ILE A 186 0.96 -3.02 -23.73
CA ILE A 186 0.35 -2.85 -25.06
C ILE A 186 0.05 -4.23 -25.66
N ALA A 187 1.01 -5.16 -25.65
CA ALA A 187 0.82 -6.50 -26.20
C ALA A 187 -0.30 -7.29 -25.52
N LEU A 188 -0.46 -7.13 -24.20
CA LEU A 188 -1.57 -7.73 -23.45
C LEU A 188 -2.92 -7.11 -23.81
N TRP A 189 -2.97 -5.79 -24.01
CA TRP A 189 -4.22 -5.12 -24.36
C TRP A 189 -4.70 -5.48 -25.78
N GLU A 190 -3.77 -5.74 -26.70
CA GLU A 190 -4.09 -6.27 -28.04
C GLU A 190 -4.61 -7.72 -27.99
N LEU A 191 -4.24 -8.49 -26.96
CA LEU A 191 -4.64 -9.89 -26.80
C LEU A 191 -6.10 -10.04 -26.37
N ASP A 192 -6.56 -9.15 -25.50
CA ASP A 192 -7.91 -9.12 -24.94
C ASP A 192 -8.21 -7.69 -24.48
N SER A 193 -9.26 -7.07 -24.99
CA SER A 193 -9.62 -5.70 -24.62
C SER A 193 -10.43 -5.61 -23.33
N GLU A 194 -10.91 -6.74 -22.80
CA GLU A 194 -11.70 -6.81 -21.55
C GLU A 194 -10.83 -6.90 -20.29
N ILE A 195 -9.55 -7.26 -20.43
CA ILE A 195 -8.62 -7.26 -19.29
C ILE A 195 -8.27 -5.84 -18.87
N VAL A 196 -7.91 -5.69 -17.60
CA VAL A 196 -7.40 -4.43 -17.07
C VAL A 196 -5.91 -4.59 -16.81
N VAL A 197 -5.09 -3.82 -17.52
CA VAL A 197 -3.63 -3.84 -17.40
C VAL A 197 -3.14 -2.51 -16.82
N SER A 198 -2.27 -2.59 -15.82
CA SER A 198 -1.59 -1.43 -15.22
C SER A 198 -0.14 -1.74 -14.93
N ILE A 199 0.72 -0.73 -14.95
CA ILE A 199 2.10 -0.83 -14.47
C ILE A 199 2.14 -0.23 -13.07
N GLN A 200 2.77 -0.93 -12.14
CA GLN A 200 2.86 -0.52 -10.74
C GLN A 200 4.26 -0.79 -10.19
N THR A 201 4.70 0.02 -9.24
CA THR A 201 5.88 -0.29 -8.40
C THR A 201 5.51 -1.28 -7.30
N ARG A 202 6.54 -1.83 -6.63
CA ARG A 202 6.35 -2.67 -5.46
C ARG A 202 5.55 -1.95 -4.35
N LEU A 203 5.83 -0.68 -4.12
CA LEU A 203 5.12 0.11 -3.10
C LEU A 203 3.67 0.34 -3.46
N GLU A 204 3.35 0.66 -4.72
CA GLU A 204 1.96 0.79 -5.16
C GLU A 204 1.22 -0.53 -4.95
N MET A 205 1.84 -1.66 -5.29
CA MET A 205 1.24 -2.97 -5.02
C MET A 205 0.94 -3.22 -3.54
N LEU A 206 1.74 -2.66 -2.62
CA LEU A 206 1.61 -2.81 -1.16
C LEU A 206 0.73 -1.73 -0.50
N PHE A 207 0.68 -0.51 -1.04
CA PHE A 207 0.08 0.66 -0.36
C PHE A 207 -0.96 1.41 -1.19
N ASP A 208 -1.29 0.95 -2.40
CA ASP A 208 -2.54 1.38 -3.04
C ASP A 208 -3.72 0.63 -2.42
N PHE A 209 -4.60 1.40 -1.79
CA PHE A 209 -5.81 0.92 -1.14
C PHE A 209 -7.06 1.42 -1.86
N ASP A 210 -8.18 0.75 -1.58
CA ASP A 210 -9.51 1.16 -2.01
C ASP A 210 -10.37 1.49 -0.79
N TYR A 211 -11.04 2.63 -0.83
CA TYR A 211 -12.14 2.97 0.07
C TYR A 211 -13.48 2.53 -0.51
N TYR A 212 -14.32 1.95 0.34
CA TYR A 212 -15.69 1.61 0.00
C TYR A 212 -16.59 2.64 0.65
N VAL A 213 -17.01 3.61 -0.16
CA VAL A 213 -17.81 4.75 0.26
C VAL A 213 -19.27 4.35 0.22
N VAL A 214 -19.93 4.41 1.37
CA VAL A 214 -21.32 3.98 1.57
C VAL A 214 -22.19 5.20 1.80
N VAL A 215 -23.24 5.33 1.00
CA VAL A 215 -24.26 6.37 1.14
C VAL A 215 -25.65 5.76 1.27
N LYS A 216 -26.52 6.42 2.05
CA LYS A 216 -27.92 5.99 2.17
C LYS A 216 -28.69 6.32 0.89
N PRO A 217 -29.68 5.49 0.50
CA PRO A 217 -30.57 5.82 -0.59
C PRO A 217 -31.32 7.13 -0.29
N GLN A 218 -31.40 8.00 -1.30
CA GLN A 218 -32.16 9.24 -1.27
C GLN A 218 -32.86 9.36 -2.62
N LEU A 219 -34.20 9.35 -2.61
CA LEU A 219 -35.01 9.17 -3.82
C LEU A 219 -34.59 10.11 -4.97
N GLU A 220 -34.30 11.37 -4.63
CA GLU A 220 -33.92 12.44 -5.56
C GLU A 220 -32.48 12.30 -6.09
N LEU A 221 -31.59 11.64 -5.35
CA LEU A 221 -30.17 11.50 -5.71
C LEU A 221 -29.78 10.09 -6.17
N ASN A 222 -30.68 9.11 -6.07
CA ASN A 222 -30.40 7.71 -6.43
C ASN A 222 -29.89 7.58 -7.87
N GLN A 223 -30.47 8.30 -8.83
CA GLN A 223 -30.01 8.30 -10.22
C GLN A 223 -28.62 8.93 -10.34
N THR A 224 -28.38 10.05 -9.65
CA THR A 224 -27.06 10.71 -9.58
C THR A 224 -26.00 9.77 -9.03
N PHE A 225 -26.29 9.02 -7.96
CA PHE A 225 -25.38 8.03 -7.39
C PHE A 225 -25.02 6.95 -8.42
N GLN A 226 -26.01 6.40 -9.13
CA GLN A 226 -25.77 5.39 -10.15
C GLN A 226 -24.91 5.90 -11.30
N VAL A 227 -25.18 7.12 -11.80
CA VAL A 227 -24.39 7.77 -12.85
C VAL A 227 -22.95 8.00 -12.38
N HIS A 228 -22.74 8.33 -11.11
CA HIS A 228 -21.41 8.50 -10.51
C HIS A 228 -20.75 7.18 -10.08
N GLY A 229 -21.31 6.02 -10.46
CA GLY A 229 -20.69 4.72 -10.28
C GLY A 229 -20.98 4.04 -8.93
N TYR A 230 -21.91 4.55 -8.14
CA TYR A 230 -22.41 3.80 -6.98
C TYR A 230 -23.35 2.68 -7.42
N ARG A 231 -23.28 1.56 -6.71
CA ARG A 231 -24.13 0.40 -6.92
C ARG A 231 -24.93 0.08 -5.67
N TYR A 232 -26.21 -0.25 -5.83
CA TYR A 232 -27.11 -0.54 -4.71
C TYR A 232 -26.89 -1.98 -4.23
N GLU A 233 -26.75 -2.15 -2.91
CA GLU A 233 -26.57 -3.44 -2.24
C GLU A 233 -25.33 -4.26 -2.62
N GLU A 234 -24.30 -3.58 -3.11
CA GLU A 234 -23.03 -4.20 -3.47
C GLU A 234 -22.07 -4.43 -2.30
N TYR A 235 -21.05 -5.25 -2.53
CA TYR A 235 -19.95 -5.52 -1.59
C TYR A 235 -20.39 -5.99 -0.20
N GLY A 236 -21.56 -6.65 -0.12
CA GLY A 236 -22.12 -7.16 1.14
C GLY A 236 -22.83 -6.12 2.01
N VAL A 237 -23.12 -4.92 1.47
CA VAL A 237 -23.75 -3.83 2.22
C VAL A 237 -25.22 -3.70 1.86
N LYS A 238 -26.12 -4.18 2.72
CA LYS A 238 -27.57 -4.09 2.46
C LYS A 238 -28.11 -2.66 2.64
N LYS A 239 -29.15 -2.31 1.87
CA LYS A 239 -29.91 -1.06 1.93
C LYS A 239 -29.11 0.23 1.72
N HIS A 240 -27.97 0.16 1.03
CA HIS A 240 -27.12 1.31 0.77
C HIS A 240 -26.56 1.27 -0.65
N TYR A 241 -26.14 2.45 -1.13
CA TYR A 241 -25.32 2.58 -2.32
C TYR A 241 -23.86 2.56 -1.93
N VAL A 242 -23.05 1.81 -2.67
CA VAL A 242 -21.62 1.63 -2.40
C VAL A 242 -20.81 1.91 -3.67
N LYS A 243 -19.71 2.63 -3.51
CA LYS A 243 -18.71 2.83 -4.56
C LYS A 243 -17.34 2.44 -4.04
N ARG A 244 -16.60 1.64 -4.82
CA ARG A 244 -15.18 1.40 -4.60
C ARG A 244 -14.39 2.57 -5.20
N VAL A 245 -13.54 3.20 -4.40
CA VAL A 245 -12.82 4.42 -4.74
C VAL A 245 -11.35 4.22 -4.38
N PRO A 246 -10.41 4.22 -5.34
CA PRO A 246 -8.99 4.24 -5.02
C PRO A 246 -8.68 5.42 -4.11
N THR A 247 -7.91 5.21 -3.05
CA THR A 247 -7.72 6.23 -2.00
C THR A 247 -7.17 7.55 -2.53
N LYS A 248 -6.32 7.51 -3.56
CA LYS A 248 -5.83 8.72 -4.27
C LYS A 248 -6.93 9.62 -4.85
N TYR A 249 -8.12 9.07 -5.13
CA TYR A 249 -9.28 9.82 -5.63
C TYR A 249 -10.32 10.11 -4.56
N PHE A 250 -10.05 9.76 -3.30
CA PHE A 250 -11.03 9.90 -2.22
C PHE A 250 -11.45 11.35 -1.98
N PHE A 251 -10.53 12.31 -2.00
CA PHE A 251 -10.89 13.72 -1.76
C PHE A 251 -11.80 14.29 -2.85
N HIS A 252 -11.61 13.89 -4.11
CA HIS A 252 -12.52 14.25 -5.18
C HIS A 252 -13.93 13.67 -4.94
N GLU A 253 -14.01 12.40 -4.53
CA GLU A 253 -15.30 11.77 -4.19
C GLU A 253 -15.97 12.43 -2.98
N ARG A 254 -15.18 12.74 -1.95
CA ARG A 254 -15.66 13.44 -0.75
C ARG A 254 -16.25 14.79 -1.12
N ASP A 255 -15.57 15.57 -1.96
CA ASP A 255 -16.03 16.89 -2.37
C ASP A 255 -17.31 16.81 -3.21
N PHE A 256 -17.46 15.78 -4.05
CA PHE A 256 -18.71 15.48 -4.75
C PHE A 256 -19.86 15.25 -3.77
N LEU A 257 -19.68 14.39 -2.76
CA LEU A 257 -20.71 14.09 -1.76
C LEU A 257 -21.03 15.28 -0.87
N LEU A 258 -20.03 16.09 -0.50
CA LEU A 258 -20.21 17.31 0.27
C LEU A 258 -21.06 18.35 -0.47
N ARG A 259 -20.87 18.52 -1.79
CA ARG A 259 -21.69 19.42 -2.62
C ARG A 259 -23.15 19.01 -2.66
N LEU A 260 -23.43 17.72 -2.50
CA LEU A 260 -24.79 17.17 -2.44
C LEU A 260 -25.32 17.06 -1.00
N GLU A 261 -24.56 17.49 0.00
CA GLU A 261 -24.88 17.37 1.43
C GLU A 261 -25.17 15.91 1.86
N VAL A 262 -24.53 14.93 1.20
CA VAL A 262 -24.76 13.51 1.45
C VAL A 262 -23.77 13.00 2.51
N PRO A 263 -24.24 12.54 3.67
CA PRO A 263 -23.38 11.88 4.64
C PRO A 263 -22.95 10.51 4.12
N PHE A 264 -21.70 10.15 4.36
CA PHE A 264 -21.14 8.87 3.95
C PHE A 264 -20.39 8.17 5.09
N LYS A 265 -20.11 6.88 4.89
CA LYS A 265 -19.25 6.07 5.76
C LYS A 265 -18.24 5.31 4.91
N LEU A 266 -17.04 5.13 5.46
CA LEU A 266 -16.05 4.19 4.92
C LEU A 266 -16.25 2.84 5.59
N ILE A 267 -16.17 1.77 4.82
CA ILE A 267 -16.25 0.40 5.35
C ILE A 267 -15.16 -0.48 4.73
N THR A 268 -14.86 -1.58 5.41
CA THR A 268 -14.17 -2.72 4.82
C THR A 268 -15.24 -3.68 4.29
N PRO A 269 -15.20 -4.09 3.00
CA PRO A 269 -16.14 -5.08 2.48
C PRO A 269 -16.06 -6.37 3.28
N LYS A 270 -17.21 -6.97 3.54
CA LYS A 270 -17.22 -8.41 3.84
C LYS A 270 -17.07 -9.09 2.49
N ILE A 271 -15.98 -9.82 2.29
CA ILE A 271 -15.76 -10.60 1.07
C ILE A 271 -16.99 -11.51 0.93
N ILE A 272 -17.87 -11.20 -0.02
CA ILE A 272 -18.81 -12.19 -0.52
C ILE A 272 -17.93 -13.09 -1.40
N HIS A 273 -17.80 -14.35 -1.02
CA HIS A 273 -17.31 -15.35 -1.96
C HIS A 273 -18.30 -15.35 -3.12
N GLU A 274 -17.94 -14.74 -4.24
CA GLU A 274 -18.56 -15.07 -5.51
C GLU A 274 -18.09 -16.49 -5.84
N THR A 275 -18.78 -17.48 -5.28
CA THR A 275 -18.94 -18.77 -5.94
C THR A 275 -19.78 -18.50 -7.17
N ASN A 276 -19.14 -18.44 -8.33
CA ASN A 276 -19.61 -18.97 -9.61
C ASN A 276 -18.45 -19.03 -10.61
#